data_AF-A0A2P2Q6L1-F1
#
_entry.id   AF-A0A2P2Q6L1-F1
#
_cell.length_a   1.000
_cell.length_b   1.000
_cell.length_c   1.000
_cell.angle_alpha   90.00
_cell.angle_beta   90.00
_cell.angle_gamma   90.00
#
_symmetry.space_group_name_H-M   'P 1'
#
loop_
_entity.id
_entity.type
_entity.pdbx_description
1 polymer ?
#
loop_
_entity_poly.entity_id
_entity_poly.type
_entity_poly.pdbx_seq_one_letter_code
_entity_poly.pdbx_strand_id
1 'polypeptide(L)'
;MGCSSGSLSLNGCYIPQGTPLSYLIAGSPAIIANLWEVTDKDIDRFGKSMLDAWLKERSNSSIACMRCNLIEEFEAMNIRGGKVNAKKKFPKKVSEASEKSPLKDCCDHRPKIGSFMGQAREACTLPFLIGASPVCYGVPTGIRRKGDL
;
A
#
# COMPACT_ATOMS: atom_id res chain seq x y z
N MET A 1 -17.32 6.80 0.94
CA MET A 1 -16.32 7.83 0.61
C MET A 1 -17.09 9.09 0.25
N GLY A 2 -16.96 10.19 1.00
CA GLY A 2 -17.79 11.40 0.81
C GLY A 2 -16.99 12.60 0.30
N CYS A 3 -17.67 13.58 -0.30
CA CYS A 3 -17.09 14.85 -0.78
C CYS A 3 -16.40 15.62 0.35
N SER A 4 -15.23 16.19 0.06
CA SER A 4 -14.46 17.07 0.98
C SER A 4 -14.17 16.49 2.38
N SER A 5 -14.32 15.17 2.56
CA SER A 5 -14.08 14.46 3.82
C SER A 5 -12.63 14.55 4.30
N GLY A 6 -11.70 14.79 3.38
CA GLY A 6 -10.27 14.93 3.58
C GLY A 6 -9.79 16.39 3.60
N SER A 7 -10.69 17.34 3.37
CA SER A 7 -10.31 18.74 3.28
C SER A 7 -9.89 19.30 4.64
N LEU A 8 -8.94 20.22 4.61
CA LEU A 8 -8.44 20.94 5.78
C LEU A 8 -8.66 22.44 5.58
N SER A 9 -9.37 23.06 6.51
CA SER A 9 -9.59 24.50 6.54
C SER A 9 -8.37 25.20 7.13
N LEU A 10 -7.74 26.07 6.32
CA LEU A 10 -6.60 26.89 6.72
C LEU A 10 -7.08 28.09 7.53
N ASN A 11 -6.51 28.27 8.71
CA ASN A 11 -6.84 29.39 9.59
C ASN A 11 -5.64 30.35 9.70
N GLY A 12 -5.14 30.86 8.56
CA GLY A 12 -3.99 31.76 8.54
C GLY A 12 -2.73 31.13 9.15
N CYS A 13 -2.28 31.65 10.29
CA CYS A 13 -1.10 31.15 11.01
C CYS A 13 -1.41 30.00 12.00
N TYR A 14 -2.67 29.58 12.13
CA TYR A 14 -3.08 28.53 13.06
C TYR A 14 -3.11 27.14 12.41
N ILE A 15 -3.11 26.10 13.26
CA ILE A 15 -3.17 24.70 12.83
C ILE A 15 -4.45 24.47 12.02
N PRO A 16 -4.35 23.88 10.81
CA PRO A 16 -5.50 23.58 9.98
C PRO A 16 -6.49 22.65 10.69
N GLN A 17 -7.77 22.86 10.45
CA GLN A 17 -8.85 22.08 11.05
C GLN A 17 -9.54 21.22 10.01
N GLY A 18 -9.92 20.01 10.39
CA GLY A 18 -10.72 19.14 9.53
C GLY A 18 -10.91 17.76 10.12
N THR A 19 -11.88 17.03 9.56
CA THR A 19 -12.26 15.69 10.00
C THR A 19 -11.09 14.71 10.07
N PRO A 20 -10.12 14.69 9.12
CA PRO A 20 -9.00 13.75 9.20
C PRO A 20 -8.19 13.90 10.50
N LEU A 21 -8.01 15.13 10.99
CA LEU A 21 -7.26 15.39 12.21
C LEU A 21 -7.96 14.80 13.45
N SER A 22 -9.29 14.90 13.52
CA SER A 22 -10.08 14.30 14.60
C SER A 22 -9.92 12.78 14.66
N TYR A 23 -9.93 12.10 13.51
CA TYR A 23 -9.72 10.64 13.46
C TYR A 23 -8.28 10.24 13.80
N LEU A 24 -7.29 11.03 13.41
CA LEU A 24 -5.89 10.79 13.78
C LEU A 24 -5.70 10.93 15.29
N ILE A 25 -6.26 11.98 15.91
CA ILE A 25 -6.21 12.19 17.36
C ILE A 25 -6.93 11.07 18.11
N ALA A 26 -8.01 10.53 17.54
CA ALA A 26 -8.73 9.36 18.08
C ALA A 26 -7.97 8.03 17.93
N GLY A 27 -6.77 8.03 17.35
CA GLY A 27 -5.92 6.84 17.20
C GLY A 27 -6.22 6.00 15.96
N SER A 28 -6.93 6.54 14.96
CA SER A 28 -7.12 5.84 13.69
C SER A 28 -5.77 5.65 12.97
N PRO A 29 -5.37 4.42 12.60
CA PRO A 29 -4.06 4.17 12.00
C PRO A 29 -3.97 4.67 10.56
N ALA A 30 -5.08 4.69 9.82
CA ALA A 30 -5.15 5.19 8.46
C ALA A 30 -6.55 5.68 8.12
N ILE A 31 -6.64 6.77 7.37
CA ILE A 31 -7.90 7.41 6.95
C ILE A 31 -7.82 7.66 5.46
N ILE A 32 -8.81 7.17 4.71
CA ILE A 32 -8.95 7.45 3.29
C ILE A 32 -10.09 8.47 3.13
N ALA A 33 -9.81 9.59 2.48
CA ALA A 33 -10.76 10.69 2.38
C ALA A 33 -10.56 11.48 1.08
N ASN A 34 -11.55 12.27 0.68
CA ASN A 34 -11.50 13.08 -0.55
C ASN A 34 -11.20 14.55 -0.22
N LEU A 35 -10.21 15.14 -0.89
CA LEU A 35 -9.79 16.53 -0.63
C LEU A 35 -10.83 17.57 -1.06
N TRP A 36 -11.63 17.27 -2.07
CA TRP A 36 -12.66 18.18 -2.61
C TRP A 36 -13.90 17.40 -3.07
N GLU A 37 -14.85 18.10 -3.70
CA GLU A 37 -16.08 17.50 -4.23
C GLU A 37 -15.80 16.54 -5.39
N VAL A 38 -16.43 15.37 -5.36
CA VAL A 38 -16.28 14.31 -6.37
C VAL A 38 -17.63 13.87 -6.87
N THR A 39 -17.69 13.33 -8.09
CA THR A 39 -18.94 12.77 -8.62
C THR A 39 -19.11 11.33 -8.13
N ASP A 40 -20.35 10.98 -7.80
CA ASP A 40 -20.75 9.68 -7.25
C ASP A 40 -20.26 8.51 -8.12
N LYS A 41 -20.50 8.60 -9.44
CA LYS A 41 -20.17 7.54 -10.39
C LYS A 41 -18.67 7.22 -10.46
N ASP A 42 -17.80 8.22 -10.41
CA ASP A 42 -16.35 7.98 -10.48
C ASP A 42 -15.78 7.57 -9.12
N ILE A 43 -16.28 8.14 -8.00
CA ILE A 43 -15.80 7.74 -6.68
C ILE A 43 -16.26 6.31 -6.31
N ASP A 44 -17.41 5.87 -6.81
CA ASP A 44 -17.88 4.49 -6.68
C ASP A 44 -17.01 3.52 -7.46
N ARG A 45 -16.58 3.89 -8.68
CA ARG A 45 -15.63 3.09 -9.48
C ARG A 45 -14.29 2.97 -8.77
N PHE A 46 -13.79 4.08 -8.24
CA PHE A 46 -12.58 4.10 -7.42
C PHE A 46 -12.73 3.20 -6.19
N GLY A 47 -13.79 3.39 -5.40
CA GLY A 47 -14.03 2.65 -4.18
C GLY A 47 -14.16 1.15 -4.42
N LYS A 48 -14.90 0.77 -5.46
CA LYS A 48 -15.03 -0.62 -5.90
C LYS A 48 -13.67 -1.22 -6.29
N SER A 49 -12.92 -0.56 -7.16
CA SER A 49 -11.60 -1.04 -7.61
C SER A 49 -10.63 -1.21 -6.44
N MET A 50 -10.59 -0.22 -5.55
CA MET A 50 -9.74 -0.23 -4.36
C MET A 50 -10.11 -1.37 -3.39
N LEU A 51 -11.38 -1.48 -3.02
CA LEU A 51 -11.85 -2.49 -2.07
C LEU A 51 -11.74 -3.90 -2.65
N ASP A 52 -12.07 -4.09 -3.92
CA ASP A 52 -11.95 -5.38 -4.60
C ASP A 52 -10.50 -5.85 -4.61
N ALA A 53 -9.54 -4.98 -4.99
CA ALA A 53 -8.12 -5.32 -4.99
C ALA A 53 -7.60 -5.61 -3.57
N TRP A 54 -8.00 -4.80 -2.59
CA TRP A 54 -7.56 -4.96 -1.21
C TRP A 54 -8.12 -6.23 -0.54
N LEU A 55 -9.38 -6.58 -0.81
CA LEU A 55 -10.01 -7.80 -0.32
C LEU A 55 -9.54 -9.06 -1.05
N LYS A 56 -9.19 -8.97 -2.34
CA LYS A 56 -8.52 -10.07 -3.06
C LYS A 56 -7.16 -10.37 -2.43
N GLU A 57 -6.37 -9.35 -2.09
CA GLU A 57 -5.10 -9.53 -1.37
C GLU A 57 -5.30 -10.13 0.03
N ARG A 58 -6.41 -9.83 0.72
CA ARG A 58 -6.80 -10.53 1.96
C ARG A 58 -7.12 -12.00 1.71
N SER A 59 -7.66 -12.32 0.53
CA SER A 59 -8.21 -13.63 0.23
C SER A 59 -7.17 -14.65 -0.20
N ASN A 60 -6.05 -14.18 -0.73
CA ASN A 60 -4.89 -15.00 -1.04
C ASN A 60 -4.16 -15.35 0.27
N SER A 61 -4.67 -16.35 0.99
CA SER A 61 -4.14 -16.82 2.30
C SER A 61 -2.80 -17.54 2.25
N SER A 62 -2.23 -17.71 1.08
CA SER A 62 -0.91 -18.29 0.91
C SER A 62 -0.50 -18.01 -0.52
N ILE A 63 0.46 -17.14 -0.74
CA ILE A 63 1.35 -17.23 -1.90
C ILE A 63 2.58 -16.46 -1.46
N ALA A 64 3.67 -17.21 -1.32
CA ALA A 64 4.98 -16.68 -1.08
C ALA A 64 5.22 -15.44 -1.96
N CYS A 65 5.82 -14.41 -1.37
CA CYS A 65 6.09 -13.19 -2.10
C CYS A 65 6.81 -13.53 -3.40
N MET A 66 6.20 -13.27 -4.56
CA MET A 66 6.82 -13.57 -5.85
C MET A 66 8.20 -12.93 -5.98
N ARG A 67 8.42 -11.77 -5.34
CA ARG A 67 9.72 -11.12 -5.24
C ARG A 67 10.73 -11.84 -4.34
N CYS A 68 10.28 -12.55 -3.31
CA CYS A 68 11.13 -13.41 -2.50
C CYS A 68 11.40 -14.75 -3.21
N ASN A 69 10.40 -15.33 -3.89
CA ASN A 69 10.58 -16.56 -4.67
C ASN A 69 11.60 -16.39 -5.79
N LEU A 70 11.63 -15.22 -6.43
CA LEU A 70 12.64 -14.92 -7.45
C LEU A 70 14.07 -14.91 -6.87
N ILE A 71 14.26 -14.48 -5.61
CA ILE A 71 15.60 -14.51 -4.97
C ILE A 71 16.05 -15.97 -4.79
N GLU A 72 15.15 -16.86 -4.34
CA GLU A 72 15.45 -18.29 -4.21
C GLU A 72 15.77 -18.95 -5.57
N GLU A 73 15.05 -18.59 -6.64
CA GLU A 73 15.33 -19.09 -8.00
C GLU A 73 16.67 -18.55 -8.55
N PHE A 74 17.01 -17.28 -8.31
CA PHE A 74 18.29 -16.71 -8.73
C PHE A 74 19.48 -17.26 -7.94
N GLU A 75 19.30 -17.59 -6.65
CA GLU A 75 20.34 -18.23 -5.83
C GLU A 75 20.57 -19.70 -6.22
N ALA A 76 19.52 -20.42 -6.63
CA ALA A 76 19.62 -21.79 -7.15
C ALA A 76 20.31 -21.88 -8.53
N MET A 77 20.41 -20.77 -9.27
CA MET A 77 20.98 -20.69 -10.62
C MET A 77 22.45 -20.21 -10.68
N ASN A 78 23.22 -20.33 -9.60
CA ASN A 78 24.67 -20.05 -9.63
C ASN A 78 25.44 -21.08 -10.48
N ILE A 79 25.34 -20.96 -11.80
CA ILE A 79 26.26 -21.55 -12.75
C ILE A 79 27.58 -20.79 -12.61
N ARG A 80 28.64 -21.54 -12.26
CA ARG A 80 30.02 -21.06 -12.29
C ARG A 80 30.33 -20.48 -13.68
N GLY A 81 30.52 -19.16 -13.79
CA GLY A 81 31.14 -18.59 -14.99
C GLY A 81 31.04 -17.08 -15.16
N GLY A 82 32.20 -16.41 -15.19
CA GLY A 82 32.44 -15.25 -16.05
C GLY A 82 32.20 -13.85 -15.45
N LYS A 83 33.28 -13.06 -15.39
CA LYS A 83 33.31 -11.66 -14.95
C LYS A 83 32.57 -10.70 -15.94
N VAL A 84 31.90 -9.69 -15.39
CA VAL A 84 32.06 -8.21 -15.63
C VAL A 84 30.73 -7.42 -15.72
N ASN A 85 30.54 -6.59 -14.68
CA ASN A 85 29.97 -5.24 -14.54
C ASN A 85 28.59 -4.84 -15.12
N ALA A 86 27.60 -4.71 -14.23
CA ALA A 86 26.68 -3.57 -14.21
C ALA A 86 26.37 -3.16 -12.76
N LYS A 87 26.78 -1.95 -12.37
CA LYS A 87 26.50 -1.37 -11.06
C LYS A 87 25.03 -0.96 -10.98
N LYS A 88 24.25 -1.64 -10.14
CA LYS A 88 23.10 -1.05 -9.45
C LYS A 88 23.15 -1.49 -7.99
N LYS A 89 23.64 -0.60 -7.12
CA LYS A 89 23.69 -0.80 -5.67
C LYS A 89 22.26 -0.83 -5.13
N PHE A 90 21.76 -2.00 -4.77
CA PHE A 90 20.74 -2.13 -3.73
C PHE A 90 21.45 -2.38 -2.39
N PRO A 91 20.95 -1.83 -1.27
CA PRO A 91 21.64 -1.90 0.01
C PRO A 91 21.70 -3.35 0.49
N LYS A 92 22.92 -3.86 0.68
CA LYS A 92 23.21 -5.13 1.34
C LYS A 92 22.86 -5.02 2.83
N LYS A 93 22.12 -5.99 3.35
CA LYS A 93 22.23 -6.37 4.77
C LYS A 93 22.66 -7.83 4.84
N VAL A 94 23.79 -8.03 5.50
CA VAL A 94 24.56 -9.28 5.60
C VAL A 94 23.95 -10.21 6.66
N SER A 95 24.10 -11.50 6.36
CA SER A 95 23.65 -12.77 6.95
C SER A 95 23.87 -13.00 8.45
N GLU A 96 23.08 -13.92 9.03
CA GLU A 96 23.63 -15.01 9.87
C GLU A 96 22.72 -16.25 9.98
N ALA A 97 23.42 -17.39 10.06
CA ALA A 97 23.12 -18.85 10.05
C ALA A 97 21.71 -19.45 10.25
N SER A 98 21.55 -20.61 9.59
CA SER A 98 20.36 -21.47 9.42
C SER A 98 20.03 -22.37 10.62
N GLU A 99 18.77 -22.36 11.07
CA GLU A 99 18.11 -23.51 11.71
C GLU A 99 16.70 -23.73 11.12
N LYS A 100 16.41 -24.98 10.76
CA LYS A 100 15.14 -25.42 10.14
C LYS A 100 13.97 -25.17 11.09
N SER A 101 13.08 -24.25 10.75
CA SER A 101 11.81 -23.96 11.45
C SER A 101 10.81 -23.31 10.46
N PRO A 102 9.49 -23.39 10.68
CA PRO A 102 8.48 -23.23 9.62
C PRO A 102 8.50 -21.82 9.02
N LEU A 103 8.40 -21.79 7.69
CA LEU A 103 8.23 -20.64 6.78
C LEU A 103 8.19 -19.27 7.48
N LYS A 104 9.32 -18.56 7.45
CA LYS A 104 9.48 -17.23 8.06
C LYS A 104 8.72 -16.20 7.24
N ASP A 105 7.46 -16.03 7.61
CA ASP A 105 6.45 -15.23 6.93
C ASP A 105 6.63 -13.73 7.21
N CYS A 106 7.74 -13.11 6.81
CA CYS A 106 7.99 -11.68 7.04
C CYS A 106 8.88 -11.07 5.96
N CYS A 107 8.30 -10.81 4.79
CA CYS A 107 8.84 -9.78 3.91
C CYS A 107 7.86 -8.60 3.84
N ASP A 108 8.37 -7.37 3.83
CA ASP A 108 7.56 -6.15 3.74
C ASP A 108 6.94 -5.92 2.34
N HIS A 109 7.05 -6.91 1.45
CA HIS A 109 6.62 -6.81 0.07
C HIS A 109 5.11 -6.89 -0.13
N ARG A 110 4.34 -7.17 0.92
CA ARG A 110 2.89 -7.20 0.81
C ARG A 110 2.35 -5.79 0.56
N PRO A 111 1.56 -5.59 -0.52
CA PRO A 111 0.99 -4.29 -0.82
C PRO A 111 0.19 -3.72 0.36
N LYS A 112 0.48 -2.46 0.69
CA LYS A 112 -0.23 -1.68 1.72
C LYS A 112 -1.33 -0.85 1.06
N ILE A 113 -2.22 -0.26 1.86
CA ILE A 113 -3.40 0.48 1.40
C ILE A 113 -3.10 1.53 0.31
N GLY A 114 -1.94 2.20 0.40
CA GLY A 114 -1.50 3.19 -0.58
C GLY A 114 -1.29 2.62 -1.99
N SER A 115 -0.86 1.36 -2.11
CA SER A 115 -0.67 0.71 -3.42
C SER A 115 -2.01 0.43 -4.12
N PHE A 116 -3.01 -0.07 -3.38
CA PHE A 116 -4.36 -0.27 -3.88
C PHE A 116 -5.05 1.05 -4.23
N MET A 117 -4.85 2.08 -3.39
CA MET A 117 -5.33 3.43 -3.69
C MET A 117 -4.73 3.95 -4.99
N GLY A 118 -3.41 3.79 -5.20
CA GLY A 118 -2.73 4.20 -6.43
C GLY A 118 -3.32 3.55 -7.68
N GLN A 119 -3.48 2.21 -7.65
CA GLN A 119 -4.10 1.45 -8.76
C GLN A 119 -5.56 1.86 -8.99
N ALA A 120 -6.33 2.09 -7.93
CA ALA A 120 -7.74 2.46 -8.05
C ALA A 120 -7.98 3.81 -8.72
N ARG A 121 -6.99 4.73 -8.72
CA ARG A 121 -7.10 6.02 -9.43
C ARG A 121 -7.29 5.84 -10.93
N GLU A 122 -6.77 4.75 -11.50
CA GLU A 122 -6.89 4.42 -12.92
C GLU A 122 -8.32 4.03 -13.31
N ALA A 123 -9.18 3.70 -12.34
CA ALA A 123 -10.60 3.40 -12.59
C ALA A 123 -11.46 4.67 -12.77
N CYS A 124 -10.94 5.85 -12.40
CA CYS A 124 -11.65 7.12 -12.54
C CYS A 124 -11.63 7.61 -13.99
N THR A 125 -12.76 8.07 -14.50
CA THR A 125 -12.86 8.66 -15.85
C THR A 125 -12.10 9.99 -15.95
N LEU A 126 -12.07 10.75 -14.85
CA LEU A 126 -11.35 12.01 -14.72
C LEU A 126 -10.17 11.83 -13.76
N PRO A 127 -8.96 11.47 -14.25
CA PRO A 127 -7.85 11.04 -13.41
C PRO A 127 -7.35 12.15 -12.48
N PHE A 128 -7.35 13.40 -12.92
CA PHE A 128 -6.85 14.53 -12.14
C PHE A 128 -7.94 15.25 -11.36
N LEU A 129 -9.18 15.29 -11.88
CA LEU A 129 -10.27 15.96 -11.18
C LEU A 129 -10.83 15.08 -10.06
N ILE A 130 -10.97 13.78 -10.28
CA ILE A 130 -11.58 12.86 -9.31
C ILE A 130 -10.54 11.84 -8.85
N GLY A 131 -9.79 11.25 -9.77
CA GLY A 131 -8.75 10.28 -9.44
C GLY A 131 -7.66 10.83 -8.52
N ALA A 132 -7.41 12.14 -8.48
CA ALA A 132 -6.44 12.77 -7.58
C ALA A 132 -7.03 13.17 -6.21
N SER A 133 -8.36 13.22 -6.07
CA SER A 133 -9.05 13.66 -4.85
C SER A 133 -8.86 12.72 -3.64
N PRO A 134 -8.90 11.38 -3.81
CA PRO A 134 -8.66 10.46 -2.70
C PRO A 134 -7.24 10.60 -2.15
N VAL A 135 -7.11 10.70 -0.84
CA VAL A 135 -5.84 10.74 -0.11
C VAL A 135 -5.88 9.79 1.07
N CYS A 136 -4.72 9.34 1.52
CA CYS A 136 -4.56 8.51 2.71
C CYS A 136 -3.74 9.26 3.76
N TYR A 137 -4.34 9.56 4.90
CA TYR A 137 -3.65 10.06 6.09
C TYR A 137 -3.28 8.89 7.00
N GLY A 138 -2.16 8.99 7.72
CA GLY A 138 -1.73 8.00 8.70
C GLY A 138 -0.58 7.10 8.22
N VAL A 139 -0.49 5.90 8.77
CA VAL A 139 0.61 4.95 8.50
C VAL A 139 0.24 3.96 7.40
N PRO A 140 1.22 3.40 6.64
CA PRO A 140 0.95 2.37 5.64
C PRO A 140 0.37 1.08 6.25
N THR A 141 -0.94 0.89 6.15
CA THR A 141 -1.66 -0.27 6.71
C THR A 141 -1.85 -1.40 5.69
N GLY A 142 -1.85 -2.64 6.16
CA GLY A 142 -2.22 -3.82 5.38
C GLY A 142 -3.39 -4.56 6.02
N ILE A 143 -4.04 -5.47 5.28
CA ILE A 143 -5.21 -6.22 5.77
C ILE A 143 -4.86 -7.67 6.07
N ARG A 144 -4.92 -8.11 7.32
CA ARG A 144 -4.62 -9.51 7.70
C ARG A 144 -5.91 -10.28 7.96
N ARG A 145 -5.87 -11.61 7.83
CA ARG A 145 -6.98 -12.44 8.32
C ARG A 145 -6.83 -12.60 9.83
N LYS A 146 -7.95 -12.78 10.53
CA LYS A 146 -7.96 -12.94 11.99
C LYS A 146 -7.13 -14.15 12.46
N GLY A 147 -7.00 -15.18 11.62
CA GLY A 147 -6.18 -16.36 11.92
C GLY A 147 -4.66 -16.13 11.88
N ASP A 148 -4.20 -14.96 11.43
CA ASP A 148 -2.77 -14.65 11.27
C ASP A 148 -2.20 -13.82 12.45
N LEU A 149 -3.03 -13.48 13.44
CA LEU A 149 -2.68 -12.72 14.66
C LEU A 149 -2.56 -13.67 15.84
#